data_AF-A0A977L650-F1
#
_entry.id   AF-A0A977L650-F1
#
_cell.length_a   1.000
_cell.length_b   1.000
_cell.length_c   1.000
_cell.angle_alpha   90.00
_cell.angle_beta   90.00
_cell.angle_gamma   90.00
#
_symmetry.space_group_name_H-M   'P 1'
#
loop_
_entity.id
_entity.type
_entity.pdbx_description
1 polymer ?
#
loop_
_entity_poly.entity_id
_entity_poly.type
_entity_poly.pdbx_seq_one_letter_code
_entity_poly.pdbx_strand_id
1 'polypeptide(L)'
;MRNYRGKGFEVSFKPILGFLLISFYLKFAHPMNLNFVFFLFFTWWPPKENIIADGYVDKLSAHVGDSLSVFINAHMKKEDFVLKLYNLKGDLVARYRVNVFPQEKRKDKPWENGFGYKPTLKIKVPSLRSGVYLWDDQIPFVVKSAKPKIIVVYSSNTENAYCNSGGKSLYAFNSSEKTPAAIVSFLRPIPLPKHSEAFLKWFCKQNYSNVGYITDGDLDNYDEIKDAKLLMIVGHSEYWSLEARRNFDRFVDEGKNALVLSGNTMWWQVRYNKTAHQLIGYKDYPDPDPNVCLHTTHWDEPILGYPIIGSIGADFSRAGYGQKIDQGWDGYKIILPNSPLLKGLKIKKGDVLKLSSDECDGAPIKGFSKLLTPEIDQQQLGFEKIEIVGYDSTFRNKPGLATWIVFKKAKKSGIVVNTASTDWCSHRGMGSNEIKKITLTMVNKLLRNENVFSSEEK
;
A
#
# COMPACT_ATOMS: atom_id res chain seq x y z
N MET A 1 -62.71 -2.22 8.28
CA MET A 1 -61.53 -1.32 8.31
C MET A 1 -60.64 -1.73 9.47
N ARG A 2 -59.38 -2.04 9.17
CA ARG A 2 -58.29 -2.50 10.08
C ARG A 2 -58.01 -1.46 11.19
N ASN A 3 -58.00 -1.88 12.47
CA ASN A 3 -56.82 -2.17 13.32
C ASN A 3 -56.01 -0.92 13.75
N TYR A 4 -55.47 -0.75 14.97
CA TYR A 4 -55.29 -1.58 16.16
C TYR A 4 -55.11 -0.62 17.36
N ARG A 5 -55.76 -0.87 18.51
CA ARG A 5 -55.40 -0.28 19.81
C ARG A 5 -54.36 -1.20 20.47
N GLY A 6 -53.14 -0.70 20.71
CA GLY A 6 -52.07 -1.40 21.43
C GLY A 6 -51.95 -0.90 22.87
N LYS A 7 -51.95 -1.84 23.82
CA LYS A 7 -51.86 -1.66 25.28
C LYS A 7 -50.51 -1.05 25.70
N GLY A 8 -50.54 -0.20 26.72
CA GLY A 8 -49.36 0.42 27.31
C GLY A 8 -48.37 -0.59 27.88
N PHE A 9 -47.08 -0.34 27.66
CA PHE A 9 -45.97 -1.01 28.31
C PHE A 9 -45.49 -0.13 29.47
N GLU A 10 -45.46 -0.67 30.68
CA GLU A 10 -44.80 -0.04 31.82
C GLU A 10 -43.43 -0.69 31.98
N VAL A 11 -42.36 0.09 31.76
CA VAL A 11 -40.98 -0.36 31.90
C VAL A 11 -40.40 0.28 33.16
N SER A 12 -40.06 -0.54 34.14
CA SER A 12 -39.41 -0.12 35.39
C SER A 12 -37.91 -0.42 35.30
N PHE A 13 -37.07 0.61 35.47
CA PHE A 13 -35.62 0.48 35.55
C PHE A 13 -35.15 0.62 37.00
N LYS A 14 -34.41 -0.36 37.51
CA LYS A 14 -33.57 -0.20 38.71
C LYS A 14 -32.11 -0.46 38.32
N PRO A 15 -31.18 0.49 38.52
CA PRO A 15 -29.78 0.24 38.26
C PRO A 15 -29.21 -0.65 39.36
N ILE A 16 -28.73 -1.83 38.99
CA ILE A 16 -27.79 -2.62 39.81
C ILE A 16 -26.53 -2.77 38.95
N LEU A 17 -25.36 -2.58 39.57
CA LEU A 17 -24.05 -2.64 38.94
C LEU A 17 -23.93 -3.81 37.94
N GLY A 18 -23.58 -3.48 36.69
CA GLY A 18 -22.95 -4.41 35.75
C GLY A 18 -23.83 -5.31 34.89
N PHE A 19 -25.15 -5.40 35.09
CA PHE A 19 -26.00 -6.27 34.26
C PHE A 19 -27.40 -5.68 34.05
N LEU A 20 -27.79 -5.47 32.79
CA LEU A 20 -29.16 -5.11 32.44
C LEU A 20 -29.94 -6.41 32.15
N LEU A 21 -30.84 -6.81 33.05
CA LEU A 21 -31.76 -7.92 32.83
C LEU A 21 -33.02 -7.40 32.13
N ILE A 22 -33.24 -7.77 30.87
CA ILE A 22 -34.49 -7.50 30.15
C ILE A 22 -35.26 -8.81 30.02
N SER A 23 -36.37 -8.95 30.74
CA SER A 23 -37.32 -10.06 30.56
C SER A 23 -38.51 -9.57 29.72
N PHE A 24 -38.73 -10.21 28.57
CA PHE A 24 -39.95 -10.03 27.78
C PHE A 24 -40.98 -11.11 28.15
N TYR A 25 -42.18 -10.69 28.54
CA TYR A 25 -43.33 -11.58 28.73
C TYR A 25 -44.27 -11.49 27.52
N LEU A 26 -44.28 -12.52 26.69
CA LEU A 26 -45.30 -12.71 25.65
C LEU A 26 -46.43 -13.58 26.22
N LYS A 27 -47.61 -12.99 26.47
CA LYS A 27 -48.82 -13.75 26.81
C LYS A 27 -49.49 -14.23 25.52
N PHE A 28 -49.47 -15.53 25.27
CA PHE A 28 -50.36 -16.17 24.27
C PHE A 28 -51.65 -16.64 24.93
N ALA A 29 -52.76 -16.54 24.20
CA ALA A 29 -54.07 -17.00 24.65
C ALA A 29 -54.25 -18.51 24.42
N HIS A 30 -53.59 -19.33 25.26
CA HIS A 30 -53.94 -20.73 25.64
C HIS A 30 -52.75 -21.40 26.37
N PRO A 31 -52.96 -22.46 27.18
CA PRO A 31 -52.04 -22.79 28.26
C PRO A 31 -50.86 -23.64 27.76
N MET A 32 -49.80 -22.97 27.36
CA MET A 32 -48.46 -23.56 27.31
C MET A 32 -47.43 -22.44 27.52
N ASN A 33 -46.97 -22.28 28.77
CA ASN A 33 -45.90 -21.35 29.11
C ASN A 33 -44.56 -22.00 28.75
N LEU A 34 -43.94 -21.58 27.64
CA LEU A 34 -42.53 -21.88 27.34
C LEU A 34 -41.69 -20.64 27.69
N ASN A 35 -40.77 -20.79 28.65
CA ASN A 35 -39.83 -19.74 29.03
C ASN A 35 -38.62 -19.76 28.09
N PHE A 36 -38.46 -18.74 27.25
CA PHE A 36 -37.20 -18.46 26.55
C PHE A 36 -36.44 -17.36 27.28
N VAL A 37 -35.27 -17.69 27.83
CA VAL A 37 -34.33 -16.71 28.37
C VAL A 37 -33.26 -16.46 27.30
N PHE A 38 -33.30 -15.29 26.66
CA PHE A 38 -32.23 -14.84 25.78
C PHE A 38 -31.16 -14.12 26.61
N PHE A 39 -29.93 -14.64 26.62
CA PHE A 39 -28.77 -13.93 27.16
C PHE A 39 -28.18 -13.02 26.07
N LEU A 40 -28.47 -11.73 26.14
CA LEU A 40 -27.77 -10.71 25.35
C LEU A 40 -26.56 -10.22 26.14
N PHE A 41 -25.36 -10.68 25.78
CA PHE A 41 -24.11 -10.15 26.34
C PHE A 41 -23.74 -8.86 25.61
N PHE A 42 -24.08 -7.72 26.20
CA PHE A 42 -23.50 -6.44 25.79
C PHE A 42 -22.26 -6.17 26.64
N THR A 43 -21.07 -6.33 26.07
CA THR A 43 -19.87 -5.69 26.62
C THR A 43 -19.99 -4.19 26.36
N TRP A 44 -20.36 -3.42 27.38
CA TRP A 44 -20.39 -1.96 27.31
C TRP A 44 -18.95 -1.44 27.33
N TRP A 45 -18.28 -1.47 26.19
CA TRP A 45 -17.05 -0.72 26.02
C TRP A 45 -17.46 0.76 25.86
N PRO A 46 -16.97 1.69 26.69
CA PRO A 46 -17.23 3.10 26.44
C PRO A 46 -16.78 3.44 25.01
N PRO A 47 -17.60 4.16 24.21
CA PRO A 47 -17.20 4.56 22.87
C PRO A 47 -15.86 5.30 22.95
N LYS A 48 -14.94 5.00 22.02
CA LYS A 48 -13.66 5.72 21.92
C LYS A 48 -13.99 7.21 21.85
N GLU A 49 -13.62 7.97 22.89
CA GLU A 49 -13.78 9.42 22.87
C GLU A 49 -13.00 9.95 21.67
N ASN A 50 -13.73 10.53 20.71
CA ASN A 50 -13.15 11.06 19.48
C ASN A 50 -12.52 12.44 19.76
N ILE A 51 -11.40 12.44 20.49
CA ILE A 51 -10.69 13.67 20.90
C ILE A 51 -9.70 14.12 19.84
N ILE A 52 -8.99 13.18 19.22
CA ILE A 52 -7.98 13.44 18.20
C ILE A 52 -8.67 13.73 16.86
N ALA A 53 -8.39 14.90 16.30
CA ALA A 53 -8.93 15.31 15.00
C ALA A 53 -8.05 14.82 13.85
N ASP A 54 -6.74 15.06 13.96
CA ASP A 54 -5.73 14.65 12.99
C ASP A 54 -4.32 14.79 13.61
N GLY A 55 -3.30 14.41 12.84
CA GLY A 55 -1.92 14.62 13.24
C GLY A 55 -0.92 14.04 12.25
N TYR A 56 0.36 14.21 12.54
CA TYR A 56 1.48 13.72 11.73
C TYR A 56 2.76 13.62 12.57
N VAL A 57 3.83 13.10 11.96
CA VAL A 57 5.17 13.00 12.54
C VAL A 57 6.16 13.86 11.75
N ASP A 58 7.26 14.28 12.36
CA ASP A 58 8.32 15.05 11.65
C ASP A 58 9.04 14.22 10.58
N LYS A 59 9.07 12.90 10.75
CA LYS A 59 9.58 11.93 9.77
C LYS A 59 8.73 10.67 9.79
N LEU A 60 8.31 10.21 8.61
CA LEU A 60 7.43 9.06 8.48
C LEU A 60 8.15 7.74 8.82
N SER A 61 9.46 7.65 8.59
CA SER A 61 10.29 6.51 8.98
C SER A 61 11.44 6.91 9.89
N ALA A 62 11.83 6.01 10.79
CA ALA A 62 12.96 6.20 11.70
C ALA A 62 13.53 4.86 12.19
N HIS A 63 14.82 4.83 12.54
CA HIS A 63 15.43 3.72 13.26
C HIS A 63 15.11 3.80 14.76
N VAL A 64 15.22 2.66 15.45
CA VAL A 64 15.17 2.64 16.92
C VAL A 64 16.25 3.58 17.49
N GLY A 65 15.90 4.41 18.46
CA GLY A 65 16.80 5.41 19.06
C GLY A 65 16.87 6.76 18.33
N ASP A 66 16.29 6.88 17.13
CA ASP A 66 16.17 8.19 16.47
C ASP A 66 15.21 9.10 17.24
N SER A 67 15.40 10.41 17.10
CA SER A 67 14.42 11.39 17.60
C SER A 67 13.20 11.42 16.67
N LEU A 68 12.00 11.40 17.26
CA LEU A 68 10.71 11.52 16.59
C LEU A 68 9.84 12.55 17.31
N SER A 69 9.31 13.50 16.56
CA SER A 69 8.31 14.46 17.05
C SER A 69 6.92 14.07 16.52
N VAL A 70 5.93 14.01 17.41
CA VAL A 70 4.53 13.73 17.08
C VAL A 70 3.71 14.99 17.28
N PHE A 71 2.89 15.33 16.29
CA PHE A 71 2.06 16.53 16.24
C PHE A 71 0.60 16.10 16.23
N ILE A 72 -0.16 16.52 17.24
CA ILE A 72 -1.54 16.12 17.44
C ILE A 72 -2.45 17.34 17.47
N ASN A 73 -3.45 17.36 16.60
CA ASN A 73 -4.57 18.30 16.67
C ASN A 73 -5.77 17.59 17.32
N ALA A 74 -6.45 18.28 18.22
CA ALA A 74 -7.61 17.73 18.93
C ALA A 74 -8.86 18.61 18.74
N HIS A 75 -10.05 18.03 18.80
CA HIS A 75 -11.31 18.78 18.75
C HIS A 75 -11.53 19.66 19.99
N MET A 76 -10.90 19.30 21.11
CA MET A 76 -10.98 20.04 22.36
C MET A 76 -9.71 19.86 23.19
N LYS A 77 -9.50 20.76 24.15
CA LYS A 77 -8.39 20.66 25.10
C LYS A 77 -8.62 19.47 26.03
N LYS A 78 -7.61 18.62 26.20
CA LYS A 78 -7.59 17.56 27.21
C LYS A 78 -6.20 17.40 27.80
N GLU A 79 -6.12 17.54 29.11
CA GLU A 79 -4.91 17.33 29.88
C GLU A 79 -4.75 15.83 30.22
N ASP A 80 -3.51 15.38 30.39
CA ASP A 80 -3.17 13.99 30.70
C ASP A 80 -3.81 12.96 29.74
N PHE A 81 -4.03 13.34 28.48
CA PHE A 81 -4.52 12.44 27.45
C PHE A 81 -3.52 11.29 27.23
N VAL A 82 -4.02 10.05 27.26
CA VAL A 82 -3.20 8.86 27.02
C VAL A 82 -3.12 8.60 25.53
N LEU A 83 -2.09 9.14 24.88
CA LEU A 83 -1.76 8.85 23.48
C LEU A 83 -1.20 7.44 23.37
N LYS A 84 -1.80 6.65 22.49
CA LYS A 84 -1.52 5.21 22.31
C LYS A 84 -0.77 4.97 21.00
N LEU A 85 0.16 4.01 21.00
CA LEU A 85 0.84 3.55 19.80
C LEU A 85 0.49 2.09 19.55
N TYR A 86 -0.06 1.81 18.37
CA TYR A 86 -0.47 0.47 17.96
C TYR A 86 0.41 -0.06 16.84
N ASN A 87 0.65 -1.38 16.81
CA ASN A 87 1.17 -2.03 15.61
C ASN A 87 0.01 -2.37 14.63
N LEU A 88 0.32 -2.78 13.39
CA LEU A 88 -0.72 -3.19 12.42
C LEU A 88 -1.48 -4.48 12.77
N LYS A 89 -1.12 -5.20 13.84
CA LYS A 89 -1.94 -6.31 14.37
C LYS A 89 -3.07 -5.81 15.26
N GLY A 90 -3.03 -4.54 15.66
CA GLY A 90 -3.94 -3.95 16.65
C GLY A 90 -3.42 -4.02 18.09
N ASP A 91 -2.20 -4.53 18.30
CA ASP A 91 -1.62 -4.60 19.63
C ASP A 91 -1.14 -3.21 20.06
N LEU A 92 -1.49 -2.83 21.28
CA LEU A 92 -0.98 -1.62 21.91
C LEU A 92 0.47 -1.85 22.37
N VAL A 93 1.41 -1.13 21.79
CA VAL A 93 2.86 -1.31 22.06
C VAL A 93 3.46 -0.24 22.96
N ALA A 94 2.85 0.95 23.04
CA ALA A 94 3.30 2.01 23.95
C ALA A 94 2.15 2.98 24.31
N ARG A 95 2.33 3.71 25.42
CA ARG A 95 1.43 4.76 25.90
C ARG A 95 2.24 5.96 26.37
N TYR A 96 1.75 7.16 26.12
CA TYR A 96 2.34 8.42 26.56
C TYR A 96 1.25 9.33 27.11
N ARG A 97 1.49 9.97 28.26
CA ARG A 97 0.61 11.04 28.76
C ARG A 97 1.03 12.35 28.12
N VAL A 98 0.09 13.03 27.48
CA VAL A 98 0.33 14.28 26.76
C VAL A 98 -0.84 15.24 26.97
N ASN A 99 -0.57 16.53 26.81
CA ASN A 99 -1.63 17.53 26.73
C ASN A 99 -1.96 17.76 25.25
N VAL A 100 -3.23 17.59 24.89
CA VAL A 100 -3.73 17.84 23.53
C VAL A 100 -4.69 19.03 23.54
N PHE A 101 -4.70 19.79 22.44
CA PHE A 101 -5.55 20.96 22.28
C PHE A 101 -5.80 21.23 20.80
N PRO A 102 -6.86 21.98 20.45
CA PRO A 102 -7.09 22.41 19.08
C PRO A 102 -5.93 23.23 18.55
N GLN A 103 -5.41 22.85 17.40
CA GLN A 103 -4.33 23.55 16.70
C GLN A 103 -4.81 24.03 15.35
N GLU A 104 -4.50 25.28 15.02
CA GLU A 104 -4.80 25.83 13.71
C GLU A 104 -3.74 25.42 12.68
N LYS A 105 -4.21 25.04 11.50
CA LYS A 105 -3.35 24.80 10.34
C LYS A 105 -2.78 26.13 9.86
N ARG A 106 -1.54 26.11 9.38
CA ARG A 106 -0.94 27.24 8.67
C ARG A 106 -1.88 27.72 7.54
N LYS A 107 -2.00 29.05 7.37
CA LYS A 107 -2.83 29.66 6.32
C LYS A 107 -2.13 29.69 4.95
N ASP A 108 -0.83 29.97 4.94
CA ASP A 108 -0.02 30.03 3.73
C ASP A 108 0.40 28.63 3.25
N LYS A 109 -0.27 28.17 2.18
CA LYS A 109 -0.03 26.90 1.47
C LYS A 109 0.23 25.70 2.40
N PRO A 110 -0.72 25.31 3.27
CA PRO A 110 -0.50 24.21 4.22
C PRO A 110 -0.25 22.85 3.57
N TRP A 111 -0.65 22.65 2.30
CA TRP A 111 -0.30 21.46 1.54
C TRP A 111 1.20 21.40 1.19
N GLU A 112 1.88 22.54 1.02
CA GLU A 112 3.27 22.68 0.57
C GLU A 112 4.23 22.90 1.75
N ASN A 113 3.81 23.73 2.71
CA ASN A 113 4.62 24.15 3.86
C ASN A 113 4.37 23.34 5.14
N GLY A 114 3.46 22.36 5.07
CA GLY A 114 2.98 21.59 6.21
C GLY A 114 2.00 22.36 7.08
N PHE A 115 1.39 21.65 8.03
CA PHE A 115 0.31 22.20 8.87
C PHE A 115 0.83 23.12 9.97
N GLY A 116 2.10 23.01 10.37
CA GLY A 116 2.74 23.93 11.31
C GLY A 116 2.29 23.79 12.76
N TYR A 117 1.76 22.63 13.14
CA TYR A 117 1.40 22.34 14.52
C TYR A 117 2.62 22.40 15.45
N LYS A 118 2.36 22.71 16.72
CA LYS A 118 3.35 22.60 17.79
C LYS A 118 3.56 21.12 18.14
N PRO A 119 4.81 20.68 18.40
CA PRO A 119 5.08 19.31 18.82
C PRO A 119 4.30 18.98 20.11
N THR A 120 3.51 17.91 20.07
CA THR A 120 2.77 17.40 21.23
C THR A 120 3.67 16.49 22.08
N LEU A 121 4.50 15.70 21.42
CA LEU A 121 5.38 14.72 22.04
C LEU A 121 6.70 14.66 21.26
N LYS A 122 7.82 14.56 21.99
CA LYS A 122 9.13 14.24 21.41
C LYS A 122 9.68 13.03 22.13
N ILE A 123 10.04 12.00 21.38
CA ILE A 123 10.57 10.75 21.92
C ILE A 123 11.84 10.33 21.20
N LYS A 124 12.57 9.41 21.84
CA LYS A 124 13.45 8.49 21.15
C LYS A 124 12.63 7.27 20.76
N VAL A 125 12.69 6.84 19.50
CA VAL A 125 11.94 5.67 19.03
C VAL A 125 12.29 4.48 19.92
N PRO A 126 11.31 3.89 20.63
CA PRO A 126 11.59 2.82 21.59
C PRO A 126 12.05 1.54 20.88
N SER A 127 12.50 0.55 21.65
CA SER A 127 12.95 -0.75 21.14
C SER A 127 11.81 -1.59 20.54
N LEU A 128 11.27 -1.12 19.43
CA LEU A 128 10.21 -1.72 18.64
C LEU A 128 10.81 -2.57 17.52
N ARG A 129 10.10 -3.62 17.14
CA ARG A 129 10.42 -4.35 15.90
C ARG A 129 10.12 -3.46 14.70
N SER A 130 10.83 -3.67 13.59
CA SER A 130 10.49 -2.99 12.35
C SER A 130 9.05 -3.31 11.94
N GLY A 131 8.34 -2.29 11.45
CA GLY A 131 6.91 -2.37 11.19
C GLY A 131 6.30 -1.01 10.95
N VAL A 132 5.04 -1.04 10.51
CA VAL A 132 4.17 0.14 10.48
C VAL A 132 3.38 0.19 11.78
N TYR A 133 3.27 1.39 12.34
CA TYR A 133 2.62 1.71 13.60
C TYR A 133 1.65 2.87 13.40
N LEU A 134 0.67 2.97 14.30
CA LEU A 134 -0.36 4.01 14.27
C LEU A 134 -0.45 4.70 15.63
N TRP A 135 -0.27 6.02 15.67
CA TRP A 135 -0.64 6.82 16.82
C TRP A 135 -2.15 6.99 16.86
N ASP A 136 -2.73 6.60 17.99
CA ASP A 136 -4.17 6.56 18.25
C ASP A 136 -5.01 5.92 17.12
N ASP A 137 -4.44 4.91 16.45
CA ASP A 137 -5.05 4.18 15.33
C ASP A 137 -5.29 5.02 14.05
N GLN A 138 -4.64 6.18 13.94
CA GLN A 138 -4.90 7.14 12.85
C GLN A 138 -3.64 7.62 12.12
N ILE A 139 -2.55 7.88 12.85
CA ILE A 139 -1.39 8.59 12.29
C ILE A 139 -0.24 7.58 12.05
N PRO A 140 0.12 7.30 10.79
CA PRO A 140 1.13 6.29 10.47
C PRO A 140 2.55 6.72 10.82
N PHE A 141 3.34 5.72 11.18
CA PHE A 141 4.77 5.83 11.47
C PHE A 141 5.46 4.48 11.17
N VAL A 142 6.63 4.51 10.54
CA VAL A 142 7.41 3.32 10.15
C VAL A 142 8.66 3.21 11.01
N VAL A 143 8.83 2.08 11.69
CA VAL A 143 10.09 1.73 12.37
C VAL A 143 10.92 0.88 11.41
N LYS A 144 12.13 1.33 11.10
CA LYS A 144 13.07 0.64 10.21
C LYS A 144 13.78 -0.52 10.90
N SER A 145 14.41 -1.39 10.10
CA SER A 145 15.23 -2.50 10.60
C SER A 145 16.69 -2.23 10.29
N ALA A 146 17.58 -2.50 11.25
CA ALA A 146 19.01 -2.39 11.01
C ALA A 146 19.60 -3.56 10.20
N LYS A 147 18.94 -4.74 10.19
CA LYS A 147 19.43 -5.96 9.52
C LYS A 147 18.29 -6.79 8.89
N PRO A 148 17.54 -6.21 7.93
CA PRO A 148 16.43 -6.91 7.28
C PRO A 148 16.93 -8.01 6.31
N LYS A 149 16.17 -9.11 6.20
CA LYS A 149 16.33 -10.08 5.09
C LYS A 149 15.32 -9.83 3.98
N ILE A 150 14.12 -9.40 4.37
CA ILE A 150 13.06 -8.93 3.47
C ILE A 150 12.85 -7.45 3.79
N ILE A 151 12.71 -6.61 2.77
CA ILE A 151 12.28 -5.22 2.93
C ILE A 151 10.95 -5.04 2.22
N VAL A 152 9.98 -4.43 2.89
CA VAL A 152 8.72 -3.98 2.32
C VAL A 152 8.75 -2.47 2.22
N VAL A 153 8.55 -1.94 1.00
CA VAL A 153 8.51 -0.50 0.74
C VAL A 153 7.09 0.00 0.94
N TYR A 154 6.92 0.95 1.86
CA TYR A 154 5.70 1.70 2.09
C TYR A 154 5.63 2.85 1.07
N SER A 155 4.59 2.86 0.23
CA SER A 155 4.37 3.78 -0.89
C SER A 155 4.00 5.22 -0.49
N SER A 156 4.75 5.78 0.46
CA SER A 156 4.64 7.14 1.00
C SER A 156 4.57 8.25 -0.05
N ASN A 157 5.30 8.15 -1.16
CA ASN A 157 5.31 9.18 -2.19
C ASN A 157 3.97 9.25 -2.91
N THR A 158 3.43 8.10 -3.32
CA THR A 158 2.09 8.02 -3.93
C THR A 158 1.05 8.57 -2.99
N GLU A 159 1.04 8.13 -1.73
CA GLU A 159 0.05 8.62 -0.77
C GLU A 159 0.14 10.14 -0.56
N ASN A 160 1.35 10.70 -0.50
CA ASN A 160 1.52 12.14 -0.39
C ASN A 160 1.12 12.88 -1.68
N ALA A 161 1.46 12.34 -2.86
CA ALA A 161 1.14 12.92 -4.15
C ALA A 161 -0.37 13.05 -4.37
N TYR A 162 -1.16 12.07 -3.93
CA TYR A 162 -2.62 12.10 -4.00
C TYR A 162 -3.29 12.78 -2.81
N CYS A 163 -2.62 12.92 -1.66
CA CYS A 163 -3.23 13.50 -0.46
C CYS A 163 -3.58 14.98 -0.65
N ASN A 164 -4.83 15.35 -0.38
CA ASN A 164 -5.34 16.72 -0.48
C ASN A 164 -5.39 17.47 0.86
N SER A 165 -4.79 16.91 1.93
CA SER A 165 -4.69 17.56 3.24
C SER A 165 -4.10 18.97 3.12
N GLY A 166 -4.85 19.98 3.55
CA GLY A 166 -4.47 21.39 3.42
C GLY A 166 -4.97 22.06 2.13
N GLY A 167 -5.64 21.33 1.24
CA GLY A 167 -6.38 21.89 0.11
C GLY A 167 -5.90 21.41 -1.26
N LYS A 168 -4.63 21.02 -1.41
CA LYS A 168 -4.09 20.58 -2.71
C LYS A 168 -3.31 19.27 -2.63
N SER A 169 -3.27 18.58 -3.76
CA SER A 169 -2.45 17.41 -4.10
C SER A 169 -1.70 17.71 -5.40
N LEU A 170 -0.94 16.74 -5.93
CA LEU A 170 -0.31 16.85 -7.26
C LEU A 170 -1.30 16.65 -8.42
N TYR A 171 -2.61 16.53 -8.14
CA TYR A 171 -3.64 16.31 -9.15
C TYR A 171 -4.74 17.36 -9.09
N ALA A 172 -5.12 17.89 -10.25
CA ALA A 172 -6.19 18.87 -10.42
C ALA A 172 -7.52 18.37 -9.81
N PHE A 173 -7.91 17.13 -10.12
CA PHE A 173 -9.19 16.56 -9.68
C PHE A 173 -9.29 16.44 -8.14
N ASN A 174 -8.16 16.35 -7.44
CA ASN A 174 -8.10 16.23 -5.98
C ASN A 174 -7.41 17.44 -5.34
N SER A 175 -7.70 18.63 -5.87
CA SER A 175 -7.19 19.89 -5.35
C SER A 175 -8.28 20.97 -5.36
N SER A 176 -8.21 21.89 -4.41
CA SER A 176 -9.04 23.09 -4.36
C SER A 176 -8.91 23.86 -5.67
N GLU A 177 -10.01 24.45 -6.14
CA GLU A 177 -10.06 25.22 -7.40
C GLU A 177 -9.64 24.40 -8.62
N LYS A 178 -9.68 23.07 -8.53
CA LYS A 178 -9.23 22.14 -9.58
C LYS A 178 -7.81 22.43 -10.09
N THR A 179 -6.96 23.00 -9.25
CA THR A 179 -5.61 23.43 -9.62
C THR A 179 -4.58 22.65 -8.80
N PRO A 180 -3.73 21.82 -9.44
CA PRO A 180 -2.74 21.01 -8.72
C PRO A 180 -1.68 21.88 -8.03
N ALA A 181 -1.00 21.30 -7.05
CA ALA A 181 0.27 21.81 -6.56
C ALA A 181 1.43 21.14 -7.30
N ALA A 182 2.57 21.82 -7.41
CA ALA A 182 3.83 21.20 -7.86
C ALA A 182 4.66 20.63 -6.69
N ILE A 183 4.33 21.03 -5.46
CA ILE A 183 5.07 20.67 -4.25
C ILE A 183 4.08 20.36 -3.14
N VAL A 184 4.30 19.25 -2.43
CA VAL A 184 3.49 18.83 -1.28
C VAL A 184 4.38 18.41 -0.11
N SER A 185 3.94 18.67 1.12
CA SER A 185 4.68 18.39 2.34
C SER A 185 4.36 17.02 2.91
N PHE A 186 5.35 16.37 3.53
CA PHE A 186 5.16 15.24 4.44
C PHE A 186 4.77 15.66 5.88
N LEU A 187 4.87 16.96 6.21
CA LEU A 187 4.53 17.52 7.53
C LEU A 187 3.04 17.90 7.62
N ARG A 188 2.18 16.95 7.23
CA ARG A 188 0.72 17.04 7.25
C ARG A 188 0.11 15.64 7.39
N PRO A 189 -1.16 15.50 7.78
CA PRO A 189 -1.83 14.22 7.86
C PRO A 189 -1.88 13.53 6.49
N ILE A 190 -1.31 12.34 6.39
CA ILE A 190 -1.33 11.48 5.20
C ILE A 190 -1.87 10.11 5.66
N PRO A 191 -2.88 9.54 4.99
CA PRO A 191 -3.46 8.27 5.38
C PRO A 191 -2.51 7.09 5.14
N LEU A 192 -2.92 5.91 5.63
CA LEU A 192 -2.30 4.64 5.23
C LEU A 192 -2.50 4.38 3.72
N PRO A 193 -1.60 3.60 3.09
CA PRO A 193 -1.63 3.40 1.67
C PRO A 193 -2.78 2.50 1.25
N LYS A 194 -3.74 3.09 0.53
CA LYS A 194 -5.02 2.44 0.19
C LYS A 194 -4.82 1.08 -0.50
N HIS A 195 -3.89 1.01 -1.45
CA HIS A 195 -3.65 -0.17 -2.27
C HIS A 195 -2.75 -1.22 -1.61
N SER A 196 -2.11 -0.92 -0.48
CA SER A 196 -1.27 -1.90 0.24
C SER A 196 -1.66 -2.12 1.71
N GLU A 197 -2.64 -1.38 2.25
CA GLU A 197 -3.05 -1.51 3.65
C GLU A 197 -3.45 -2.95 4.02
N ALA A 198 -4.26 -3.60 3.17
CA ALA A 198 -4.70 -4.98 3.39
C ALA A 198 -3.51 -5.95 3.42
N PHE A 199 -2.55 -5.76 2.51
CA PHE A 199 -1.31 -6.53 2.49
C PHE A 199 -0.47 -6.25 3.74
N LEU A 200 -0.27 -5.00 4.14
CA LEU A 200 0.56 -4.65 5.31
C LEU A 200 -0.01 -5.27 6.60
N LYS A 201 -1.33 -5.21 6.79
CA LYS A 201 -2.05 -5.82 7.92
C LYS A 201 -2.03 -7.36 7.90
N TRP A 202 -2.00 -7.97 6.71
CA TRP A 202 -1.87 -9.41 6.56
C TRP A 202 -0.43 -9.90 6.72
N PHE A 203 0.53 -9.23 6.08
CA PHE A 203 1.92 -9.64 6.00
C PHE A 203 2.65 -9.55 7.34
N CYS A 204 2.30 -8.56 8.18
CA CYS A 204 2.87 -8.42 9.51
C CYS A 204 2.54 -9.60 10.46
N LYS A 205 1.54 -10.43 10.10
CA LYS A 205 1.13 -11.64 10.82
C LYS A 205 1.85 -12.90 10.34
N GLN A 206 2.66 -12.81 9.29
CA GLN A 206 3.38 -13.96 8.73
C GLN A 206 4.67 -14.24 9.52
N ASN A 207 5.08 -15.50 9.54
CA ASN A 207 6.21 -15.99 10.34
C ASN A 207 7.56 -15.77 9.63
N TYR A 208 7.95 -14.51 9.45
CA TYR A 208 9.28 -14.12 8.99
C TYR A 208 10.05 -13.42 10.10
N SER A 209 11.27 -13.86 10.38
CA SER A 209 12.04 -13.39 11.54
C SER A 209 12.65 -11.99 11.37
N ASN A 210 12.92 -11.57 10.12
CA ASN A 210 13.68 -10.35 9.80
C ASN A 210 13.03 -9.56 8.65
N VAL A 211 11.81 -9.07 8.84
CA VAL A 211 11.16 -8.14 7.89
C VAL A 211 11.50 -6.71 8.30
N GLY A 212 12.06 -5.94 7.37
CA GLY A 212 12.21 -4.50 7.46
C GLY A 212 11.08 -3.80 6.71
N TYR A 213 10.69 -2.63 7.20
CA TYR A 213 9.79 -1.70 6.54
C TYR A 213 10.51 -0.37 6.37
N ILE A 214 10.42 0.20 5.18
CA ILE A 214 10.99 1.50 4.84
C ILE A 214 9.97 2.30 4.03
N THR A 215 10.17 3.61 3.89
CA THR A 215 9.40 4.48 2.98
C THR A 215 10.11 4.61 1.63
N ASP A 216 9.45 5.15 0.61
CA ASP A 216 10.11 5.37 -0.70
C ASP A 216 11.36 6.25 -0.57
N GLY A 217 11.32 7.29 0.27
CA GLY A 217 12.46 8.19 0.47
C GLY A 217 13.67 7.53 1.12
N ASP A 218 13.49 6.43 1.85
CA ASP A 218 14.61 5.64 2.38
C ASP A 218 15.36 4.89 1.27
N LEU A 219 14.74 4.63 0.12
CA LEU A 219 15.40 3.99 -1.03
C LEU A 219 16.49 4.87 -1.65
N ASP A 220 16.49 6.17 -1.41
CA ASP A 220 17.56 7.09 -1.83
C ASP A 220 18.90 6.74 -1.14
N ASN A 221 18.87 6.03 -0.01
CA ASN A 221 20.05 5.54 0.69
C ASN A 221 20.22 4.02 0.53
N TYR A 222 21.19 3.60 -0.29
CA TYR A 222 21.47 2.18 -0.53
C TYR A 222 21.79 1.39 0.75
N ASP A 223 22.32 2.04 1.79
CA ASP A 223 22.62 1.37 3.06
C ASP A 223 21.37 0.82 3.76
N GLU A 224 20.19 1.38 3.49
CA GLU A 224 18.92 0.90 4.05
C GLU A 224 18.48 -0.43 3.42
N ILE A 225 18.96 -0.75 2.21
CA ILE A 225 18.55 -1.96 1.47
C ILE A 225 19.67 -2.97 1.23
N LYS A 226 20.95 -2.59 1.33
CA LYS A 226 22.09 -3.41 0.89
C LYS A 226 22.16 -4.81 1.50
N ASP A 227 21.69 -5.00 2.73
CA ASP A 227 21.78 -6.27 3.45
C ASP A 227 20.58 -7.21 3.20
N ALA A 228 19.52 -6.71 2.58
CA ALA A 228 18.34 -7.49 2.27
C ALA A 228 18.61 -8.48 1.11
N LYS A 229 17.84 -9.57 1.09
CA LYS A 229 17.84 -10.55 0.00
C LYS A 229 16.65 -10.37 -0.94
N LEU A 230 15.57 -9.81 -0.41
CA LEU A 230 14.32 -9.58 -1.12
C LEU A 230 13.81 -8.17 -0.83
N LEU A 231 13.62 -7.40 -1.89
CA LEU A 231 12.92 -6.11 -1.85
C LEU A 231 11.50 -6.28 -2.41
N MET A 232 10.50 -5.81 -1.66
CA MET A 232 9.09 -5.93 -2.03
C MET A 232 8.48 -4.55 -2.23
N ILE A 233 8.01 -4.29 -3.45
CA ILE A 233 7.26 -3.08 -3.81
C ILE A 233 5.78 -3.45 -3.80
N VAL A 234 4.95 -2.76 -3.02
CA VAL A 234 3.57 -3.22 -2.74
C VAL A 234 2.52 -2.13 -2.98
N GLY A 235 1.39 -2.50 -3.59
CA GLY A 235 0.24 -1.61 -3.79
C GLY A 235 0.40 -0.71 -5.01
N HIS A 236 0.41 0.60 -4.81
CA HIS A 236 0.52 1.58 -5.89
C HIS A 236 1.75 2.46 -5.68
N SER A 237 2.88 2.05 -6.24
CA SER A 237 4.19 2.70 -6.08
C SER A 237 4.57 3.49 -7.33
N GLU A 238 3.83 4.57 -7.58
CA GLU A 238 3.86 5.36 -8.83
C GLU A 238 5.01 6.39 -8.86
N TYR A 239 5.36 6.98 -7.72
CA TYR A 239 6.25 8.14 -7.64
C TYR A 239 7.64 7.77 -7.08
N TRP A 240 8.67 7.88 -7.92
CA TRP A 240 10.05 7.47 -7.58
C TRP A 240 11.07 8.57 -7.85
N SER A 241 12.04 8.72 -6.96
CA SER A 241 13.23 9.54 -7.23
C SER A 241 14.18 8.80 -8.17
N LEU A 242 15.08 9.55 -8.82
CA LEU A 242 16.15 8.97 -9.62
C LEU A 242 17.07 8.06 -8.79
N GLU A 243 17.43 8.50 -7.58
CA GLU A 243 18.35 7.75 -6.72
C GLU A 243 17.72 6.47 -6.18
N ALA A 244 16.44 6.49 -5.76
CA ALA A 244 15.69 5.29 -5.39
C ALA A 244 15.67 4.26 -6.53
N ARG A 245 15.45 4.72 -7.76
CA ARG A 245 15.39 3.84 -8.92
C ARG A 245 16.75 3.26 -9.30
N ARG A 246 17.82 4.06 -9.24
CA ARG A 246 19.21 3.57 -9.38
C ARG A 246 19.56 2.54 -8.30
N ASN A 247 19.16 2.77 -7.07
CA ASN A 247 19.41 1.85 -5.96
C ASN A 247 18.62 0.55 -6.10
N PHE A 248 17.40 0.58 -6.62
CA PHE A 248 16.65 -0.62 -6.99
C PHE A 248 17.38 -1.43 -8.07
N ASP A 249 17.80 -0.79 -9.16
CA ASP A 249 18.52 -1.47 -10.23
C ASP A 249 19.85 -2.05 -9.73
N ARG A 250 20.61 -1.29 -8.94
CA ARG A 250 21.83 -1.76 -8.29
C ARG A 250 21.57 -2.98 -7.41
N PHE A 251 20.51 -2.96 -6.61
CA PHE A 251 20.13 -4.07 -5.74
C PHE A 251 19.92 -5.36 -6.55
N VAL A 252 19.20 -5.27 -7.67
CA VAL A 252 18.96 -6.40 -8.58
C VAL A 252 20.25 -6.82 -9.30
N ASP A 253 21.04 -5.88 -9.80
CA ASP A 253 22.29 -6.16 -10.52
C ASP A 253 23.35 -6.81 -9.61
N GLU A 254 23.32 -6.54 -8.30
CA GLU A 254 24.14 -7.22 -7.27
C GLU A 254 23.67 -8.64 -6.92
N GLY A 255 22.65 -9.17 -7.61
CA GLY A 255 22.20 -10.55 -7.45
C GLY A 255 21.03 -10.74 -6.47
N LYS A 256 20.42 -9.66 -5.97
CA LYS A 256 19.34 -9.71 -4.97
C LYS A 256 17.97 -9.63 -5.65
N ASN A 257 16.97 -10.27 -5.05
CA ASN A 257 15.68 -10.49 -5.72
C ASN A 257 14.67 -9.38 -5.44
N ALA A 258 13.81 -9.06 -6.39
CA ALA A 258 12.70 -8.13 -6.19
C ALA A 258 11.34 -8.79 -6.46
N LEU A 259 10.35 -8.39 -5.68
CA LEU A 259 8.95 -8.78 -5.87
C LEU A 259 8.11 -7.51 -5.97
N VAL A 260 7.66 -7.22 -7.18
CA VAL A 260 6.82 -6.07 -7.51
C VAL A 260 5.37 -6.53 -7.51
N LEU A 261 4.67 -6.22 -6.41
CA LEU A 261 3.24 -6.45 -6.18
C LEU A 261 2.47 -5.12 -6.37
N SER A 262 2.82 -4.42 -7.46
CA SER A 262 2.34 -3.08 -7.79
C SER A 262 1.97 -3.00 -9.27
N GLY A 263 1.19 -1.98 -9.62
CA GLY A 263 0.87 -1.56 -10.98
C GLY A 263 1.04 -0.05 -11.09
N ASN A 264 1.12 0.48 -12.31
CA ASN A 264 1.50 1.87 -12.57
C ASN A 264 2.79 2.23 -11.82
N THR A 265 3.73 1.28 -11.83
CA THR A 265 4.92 1.31 -10.96
C THR A 265 6.01 2.16 -11.60
N MET A 266 6.65 3.05 -10.82
CA MET A 266 7.67 3.98 -11.33
C MET A 266 7.18 4.82 -12.51
N TRP A 267 5.94 5.31 -12.48
CA TRP A 267 5.42 6.13 -13.58
C TRP A 267 5.97 7.55 -13.57
N TRP A 268 6.04 8.20 -12.41
CA TRP A 268 6.53 9.58 -12.28
C TRP A 268 7.92 9.66 -11.64
N GLN A 269 8.81 10.46 -12.24
CA GLN A 269 10.01 10.95 -11.56
C GLN A 269 9.64 12.07 -10.60
N VAL A 270 10.16 12.02 -9.36
CA VAL A 270 9.99 13.05 -8.33
C VAL A 270 11.32 13.44 -7.71
N ARG A 271 11.33 14.58 -7.04
CA ARG A 271 12.46 15.05 -6.23
C ARG A 271 12.01 15.35 -4.81
N TYR A 272 12.96 15.34 -3.89
CA TYR A 272 12.76 15.85 -2.53
C TYR A 272 13.42 17.21 -2.38
N ASN A 273 12.90 18.04 -1.47
CA ASN A 273 13.69 19.17 -0.98
C ASN A 273 14.87 18.68 -0.11
N LYS A 274 15.80 19.58 0.24
CA LYS A 274 17.01 19.22 1.01
C LYS A 274 16.76 18.52 2.35
N THR A 275 15.60 18.74 2.97
CA THR A 275 15.25 18.13 4.26
C THR A 275 14.33 16.91 4.12
N ALA A 276 14.02 16.48 2.89
CA ALA A 276 13.03 15.44 2.58
C ALA A 276 11.63 15.68 3.19
N HIS A 277 11.28 16.92 3.54
CA HIS A 277 9.97 17.27 4.07
C HIS A 277 8.97 17.64 2.97
N GLN A 278 9.44 17.82 1.73
CA GLN A 278 8.62 18.15 0.58
C GLN A 278 8.92 17.18 -0.57
N LEU A 279 7.86 16.70 -1.19
CA LEU A 279 7.86 16.01 -2.47
C LEU A 279 7.58 17.02 -3.59
N ILE A 280 8.43 17.04 -4.60
CA ILE A 280 8.37 17.94 -5.75
C ILE A 280 7.99 17.11 -6.98
N GLY A 281 6.93 17.53 -7.66
CA GLY A 281 6.42 16.93 -8.89
C GLY A 281 5.66 17.97 -9.71
N TYR A 282 6.34 18.56 -10.70
CA TYR A 282 5.78 19.58 -11.59
C TYR A 282 4.73 19.01 -12.53
N LYS A 283 4.89 17.77 -13.02
CA LYS A 283 3.91 17.07 -13.86
C LYS A 283 3.44 17.90 -15.06
N ASP A 284 2.29 18.57 -14.91
CA ASP A 284 1.65 19.40 -15.92
C ASP A 284 2.26 20.81 -16.03
N TYR A 285 3.14 21.19 -15.09
CA TYR A 285 3.85 22.47 -15.07
C TYR A 285 5.25 22.35 -15.68
N PRO A 286 5.80 23.43 -16.28
CA PRO A 286 7.20 23.48 -16.67
C PRO A 286 8.11 23.24 -15.46
N ASP A 287 9.02 22.28 -15.58
CA ASP A 287 10.02 22.02 -14.56
C ASP A 287 11.18 23.01 -14.67
N PRO A 288 11.47 23.81 -13.63
CA PRO A 288 12.54 24.82 -13.68
C PRO A 288 13.95 24.24 -13.50
N ASP A 289 14.10 22.94 -13.23
CA ASP A 289 15.42 22.33 -13.07
C ASP A 289 16.20 22.40 -14.40
N PRO A 290 17.43 22.96 -14.42
CA PRO A 290 18.20 23.06 -15.66
C PRO A 290 18.68 21.69 -16.16
N ASN A 291 18.73 20.67 -15.29
CA ASN A 291 19.06 19.31 -15.68
C ASN A 291 17.80 18.56 -16.10
N VAL A 292 17.63 18.41 -17.41
CA VAL A 292 16.48 17.73 -18.01
C VAL A 292 16.30 16.29 -17.53
N CYS A 293 17.38 15.58 -17.18
CA CYS A 293 17.30 14.22 -16.65
C CYS A 293 16.71 14.16 -15.24
N LEU A 294 16.62 15.31 -14.55
CA LEU A 294 15.98 15.42 -13.25
C LEU A 294 14.53 15.89 -13.35
N HIS A 295 14.02 16.26 -14.53
CA HIS A 295 12.65 16.74 -14.70
C HIS A 295 11.63 15.77 -14.13
N THR A 296 10.67 16.28 -13.37
CA THR A 296 9.61 15.48 -12.74
C THR A 296 8.48 15.21 -13.71
N THR A 297 8.76 14.35 -14.69
CA THR A 297 7.84 13.88 -15.73
C THR A 297 7.72 12.35 -15.71
N HIS A 298 7.03 11.74 -16.67
CA HIS A 298 6.94 10.30 -16.77
C HIS A 298 8.29 9.66 -17.09
N TRP A 299 8.58 8.52 -16.48
CA TRP A 299 9.83 7.78 -16.70
C TRP A 299 9.97 7.16 -18.10
N ASP A 300 8.89 7.04 -18.87
CA ASP A 300 8.93 6.58 -20.25
C ASP A 300 9.24 7.70 -21.26
N GLU A 301 9.33 8.96 -20.81
CA GLU A 301 9.74 10.07 -21.66
C GLU A 301 11.22 9.95 -22.06
N PRO A 302 11.55 10.00 -23.37
CA PRO A 302 12.93 9.81 -23.86
C PRO A 302 13.95 10.79 -23.28
N ILE A 303 13.51 11.99 -22.91
CA ILE A 303 14.33 13.06 -22.30
C ILE A 303 15.02 12.61 -21.00
N LEU A 304 14.42 11.68 -20.24
CA LEU A 304 15.03 11.15 -19.02
C LEU A 304 16.08 10.08 -19.29
N GLY A 305 16.11 9.50 -20.51
CA GLY A 305 17.13 8.53 -20.93
C GLY A 305 17.19 7.25 -20.10
N TYR A 306 16.14 6.95 -19.33
CA TYR A 306 16.13 5.84 -18.37
C TYR A 306 14.75 5.17 -18.35
N PRO A 307 14.42 4.26 -19.28
CA PRO A 307 13.08 3.68 -19.40
C PRO A 307 12.76 2.66 -18.31
N ILE A 308 11.51 2.59 -17.85
CA ILE A 308 11.01 1.72 -16.75
C ILE A 308 11.26 0.23 -17.03
N ILE A 309 11.06 -0.20 -18.28
CA ILE A 309 11.14 -1.62 -18.67
C ILE A 309 12.49 -2.26 -18.35
N GLY A 310 13.59 -1.50 -18.30
CA GLY A 310 14.91 -2.04 -17.91
C GLY A 310 15.02 -2.41 -16.43
N SER A 311 14.17 -1.82 -15.57
CA SER A 311 14.14 -2.05 -14.13
C SER A 311 13.17 -3.19 -13.77
N ILE A 312 11.93 -3.13 -14.26
CA ILE A 312 10.83 -4.02 -13.83
C ILE A 312 10.14 -4.79 -14.97
N GLY A 313 10.69 -4.74 -16.19
CA GLY A 313 10.25 -5.53 -17.34
C GLY A 313 8.92 -5.11 -17.98
N ALA A 314 8.20 -4.17 -17.38
CA ALA A 314 6.87 -3.73 -17.77
C ALA A 314 6.66 -2.24 -17.41
N ASP A 315 5.72 -1.57 -18.06
CA ASP A 315 5.32 -0.20 -17.71
C ASP A 315 3.85 0.10 -17.99
N PHE A 316 3.35 1.18 -17.39
CA PHE A 316 1.94 1.59 -17.49
C PHE A 316 1.52 1.94 -18.92
N SER A 317 2.41 2.54 -19.73
CA SER A 317 2.06 2.99 -21.09
C SER A 317 1.80 1.85 -22.08
N ARG A 318 2.22 0.62 -21.76
CA ARG A 318 1.91 -0.62 -22.51
C ARG A 318 0.66 -1.36 -22.02
N ALA A 319 0.15 -1.03 -20.85
CA ALA A 319 -1.06 -1.61 -20.29
C ALA A 319 -2.14 -0.53 -20.11
N GLY A 320 -2.27 0.02 -18.89
CA GLY A 320 -3.30 1.00 -18.58
C GLY A 320 -4.26 0.52 -17.50
N TYR A 321 -5.53 0.91 -17.64
CA TYR A 321 -6.57 0.61 -16.67
C TYR A 321 -7.12 -0.79 -16.88
N GLY A 322 -7.21 -1.56 -15.79
CA GLY A 322 -7.80 -2.91 -15.81
C GLY A 322 -9.33 -2.89 -15.72
N GLN A 323 -9.93 -1.76 -15.35
CA GLN A 323 -11.39 -1.60 -15.29
C GLN A 323 -11.87 -0.56 -16.32
N LYS A 324 -12.58 -1.05 -17.35
CA LYS A 324 -13.45 -0.36 -18.35
C LYS A 324 -13.03 -0.48 -19.83
N ILE A 325 -14.10 -0.61 -20.65
CA ILE A 325 -14.21 -1.01 -22.07
C ILE A 325 -13.49 -2.33 -22.36
N ASP A 326 -14.16 -3.46 -22.14
CA ASP A 326 -13.51 -4.77 -22.04
C ASP A 326 -13.67 -5.69 -23.26
N GLN A 327 -12.59 -6.41 -23.50
CA GLN A 327 -12.52 -7.79 -24.01
C GLN A 327 -11.64 -8.65 -23.05
N GLY A 328 -11.49 -8.19 -21.80
CA GLY A 328 -10.63 -8.78 -20.76
C GLY A 328 -11.38 -9.73 -19.84
N TRP A 329 -10.74 -10.12 -18.73
CA TRP A 329 -11.28 -11.12 -17.79
C TRP A 329 -11.36 -10.66 -16.33
N ASP A 330 -11.09 -9.38 -16.06
CA ASP A 330 -10.99 -8.83 -14.70
C ASP A 330 -10.02 -9.68 -13.84
N GLY A 331 -8.89 -10.06 -14.43
CA GLY A 331 -7.93 -10.98 -13.86
C GLY A 331 -7.05 -11.66 -14.91
N TYR A 332 -5.97 -12.29 -14.42
CA TYR A 332 -4.98 -12.89 -15.30
C TYR A 332 -5.48 -14.21 -15.87
N LYS A 333 -5.63 -14.29 -17.20
CA LYS A 333 -5.69 -15.57 -17.91
C LYS A 333 -4.33 -16.24 -17.82
N ILE A 334 -4.28 -17.41 -17.19
CA ILE A 334 -3.06 -18.17 -16.97
C ILE A 334 -2.63 -18.87 -18.26
N ILE A 335 -1.39 -18.66 -18.66
CA ILE A 335 -0.80 -19.32 -19.84
C ILE A 335 0.31 -20.30 -19.49
N LEU A 336 0.89 -20.18 -18.29
CA LEU A 336 1.96 -21.03 -17.78
C LEU A 336 1.56 -21.69 -16.44
N PRO A 337 0.59 -22.63 -16.44
CA PRO A 337 0.09 -23.25 -15.20
C PRO A 337 1.16 -24.07 -14.45
N ASN A 338 2.17 -24.56 -15.18
CA ASN A 338 3.31 -25.30 -14.63
C ASN A 338 4.38 -24.38 -14.02
N SER A 339 4.18 -23.06 -14.00
CA SER A 339 5.10 -22.12 -13.35
C SER A 339 5.31 -22.51 -11.88
N PRO A 340 6.56 -22.56 -11.38
CA PRO A 340 6.82 -22.78 -9.96
C PRO A 340 6.16 -21.76 -9.03
N LEU A 341 5.76 -20.58 -9.54
CA LEU A 341 5.05 -19.56 -8.78
C LEU A 341 3.61 -19.97 -8.43
N LEU A 342 3.01 -20.86 -9.23
CA LEU A 342 1.66 -21.40 -9.03
C LEU A 342 1.66 -22.73 -8.27
N LYS A 343 2.81 -23.17 -7.74
CA LYS A 343 2.95 -24.45 -7.05
C LYS A 343 1.93 -24.60 -5.91
N GLY A 344 1.19 -25.71 -5.94
CA GLY A 344 0.19 -26.05 -4.93
C GLY A 344 -1.22 -25.53 -5.25
N LEU A 345 -1.41 -24.82 -6.36
CA LEU A 345 -2.73 -24.48 -6.88
C LEU A 345 -3.20 -25.50 -7.93
N LYS A 346 -4.52 -25.72 -7.95
CA LYS A 346 -5.20 -26.51 -8.98
C LYS A 346 -5.67 -25.56 -10.09
N ILE A 347 -4.74 -25.02 -10.85
CA ILE A 347 -5.00 -24.06 -11.94
C ILE A 347 -4.50 -24.61 -13.27
N LYS A 348 -5.28 -24.43 -14.33
CA LYS A 348 -4.99 -24.93 -15.68
C LYS A 348 -4.73 -23.77 -16.63
N LYS A 349 -4.12 -24.08 -17.77
CA LYS A 349 -3.97 -23.12 -18.87
C LYS A 349 -5.35 -22.65 -19.33
N GLY A 350 -5.54 -21.35 -19.43
CA GLY A 350 -6.81 -20.71 -19.79
C GLY A 350 -7.69 -20.33 -18.60
N ASP A 351 -7.43 -20.85 -17.39
CA ASP A 351 -8.13 -20.42 -16.18
C ASP A 351 -7.80 -18.95 -15.88
N VAL A 352 -8.76 -18.24 -15.27
CA VAL A 352 -8.59 -16.84 -14.90
C VAL A 352 -8.37 -16.74 -13.40
N LEU A 353 -7.21 -16.21 -13.00
CA LEU A 353 -6.98 -15.74 -11.64
C LEU A 353 -7.65 -14.36 -11.49
N LYS A 354 -8.86 -14.35 -10.93
CA LYS A 354 -9.65 -13.13 -10.74
C LYS A 354 -8.91 -12.09 -9.90
N LEU A 355 -8.75 -10.89 -10.44
CA LEU A 355 -8.17 -9.73 -9.79
C LEU A 355 -8.49 -8.46 -10.59
N SER A 356 -9.66 -7.86 -10.34
CA SER A 356 -10.00 -6.57 -10.95
C SER A 356 -9.05 -5.50 -10.44
N SER A 357 -8.21 -4.99 -11.33
CA SER A 357 -7.14 -4.03 -11.01
C SER A 357 -7.48 -2.65 -11.53
N ASP A 358 -7.27 -1.61 -10.71
CA ASP A 358 -7.47 -0.23 -11.14
C ASP A 358 -6.49 0.10 -12.27
N GLU A 359 -5.19 -0.17 -12.06
CA GLU A 359 -4.11 0.09 -13.01
C GLU A 359 -3.13 -1.08 -13.09
N CYS A 360 -2.57 -1.29 -14.28
CA CYS A 360 -1.68 -2.41 -14.59
C CYS A 360 -0.45 -1.95 -15.38
N ASP A 361 0.62 -2.73 -15.28
CA ASP A 361 1.83 -2.58 -16.12
C ASP A 361 1.87 -3.66 -17.21
N GLY A 362 2.47 -3.35 -18.36
CA GLY A 362 2.58 -4.26 -19.50
C GLY A 362 4.01 -4.42 -19.99
N ALA A 363 4.44 -5.66 -20.22
CA ALA A 363 5.70 -5.96 -20.87
C ALA A 363 5.64 -5.63 -22.38
N PRO A 364 6.78 -5.34 -23.02
CA PRO A 364 6.87 -5.33 -24.48
C PRO A 364 6.40 -6.64 -25.13
N ILE A 365 5.41 -6.55 -26.01
CA ILE A 365 4.85 -7.69 -26.77
C ILE A 365 5.09 -7.45 -28.26
N LYS A 366 5.73 -8.40 -28.94
CA LYS A 366 5.98 -8.34 -30.40
C LYS A 366 4.79 -8.84 -31.24
N GLY A 367 3.89 -9.59 -30.62
CA GLY A 367 2.71 -10.16 -31.28
C GLY A 367 2.03 -11.24 -30.43
N PHE A 368 1.11 -11.96 -31.05
CA PHE A 368 0.43 -13.10 -30.45
C PHE A 368 0.67 -14.34 -31.29
N SER A 369 0.87 -15.47 -30.61
CA SER A 369 0.91 -16.78 -31.27
C SER A 369 -0.46 -17.14 -31.88
N LYS A 370 -0.49 -18.20 -32.70
CA LYS A 370 -1.75 -18.74 -33.27
C LYS A 370 -2.80 -19.11 -32.22
N LEU A 371 -2.37 -19.40 -30.99
CA LEU A 371 -3.24 -19.72 -29.85
C LEU A 371 -3.61 -18.48 -29.02
N LEU A 372 -3.46 -17.28 -29.57
CA LEU A 372 -3.74 -15.99 -28.92
C LEU A 372 -2.98 -15.80 -27.59
N THR A 373 -1.81 -16.43 -27.46
CA THR A 373 -0.90 -16.23 -26.33
C THR A 373 0.10 -15.12 -26.68
N PRO A 374 0.30 -14.10 -25.82
CA PRO A 374 1.22 -13.00 -26.07
C PRO A 374 2.67 -13.49 -26.15
N GLU A 375 3.42 -12.94 -27.10
CA GLU A 375 4.85 -13.21 -27.28
C GLU A 375 5.67 -11.98 -26.88
N ILE A 376 6.54 -12.14 -25.87
CA ILE A 376 7.41 -11.07 -25.39
C ILE A 376 8.39 -10.62 -26.48
N ASP A 377 8.60 -9.31 -26.59
CA ASP A 377 9.72 -8.73 -27.33
C ASP A 377 11.02 -8.84 -26.51
N GLN A 378 11.67 -10.01 -26.61
CA GLN A 378 12.93 -10.27 -25.92
C GLN A 378 14.08 -9.40 -26.45
N GLN A 379 14.03 -8.96 -27.70
CA GLN A 379 15.06 -8.11 -28.29
C GLN A 379 15.04 -6.72 -27.66
N GLN A 380 13.83 -6.16 -27.43
CA GLN A 380 13.69 -4.88 -26.75
C GLN A 380 14.13 -4.95 -25.27
N LEU A 381 13.82 -6.05 -24.57
CA LEU A 381 14.16 -6.20 -23.15
C LEU A 381 15.63 -6.58 -22.91
N GLY A 382 16.21 -7.42 -23.77
CA GLY A 382 17.60 -7.87 -23.63
C GLY A 382 17.87 -8.70 -22.35
N PHE A 383 16.84 -9.31 -21.76
CA PHE A 383 16.98 -10.09 -20.53
C PHE A 383 17.50 -11.51 -20.79
N GLU A 384 18.31 -12.02 -19.86
CA GLU A 384 18.80 -13.41 -19.86
C GLU A 384 17.64 -14.43 -19.93
N LYS A 385 16.59 -14.21 -19.15
CA LYS A 385 15.40 -15.07 -19.15
C LYS A 385 14.16 -14.30 -18.74
N ILE A 386 13.03 -14.56 -19.39
CA ILE A 386 11.72 -13.99 -19.03
C ILE A 386 10.58 -14.96 -19.39
N GLU A 387 9.57 -15.02 -18.54
CA GLU A 387 8.33 -15.79 -18.75
C GLU A 387 7.11 -14.92 -18.39
N ILE A 388 6.01 -15.06 -19.14
CA ILE A 388 4.68 -14.55 -18.76
C ILE A 388 3.93 -15.69 -18.08
N VAL A 389 3.50 -15.50 -16.83
CA VAL A 389 2.68 -16.46 -16.10
C VAL A 389 1.21 -16.35 -16.52
N GLY A 390 0.73 -15.12 -16.62
CA GLY A 390 -0.61 -14.79 -17.08
C GLY A 390 -0.71 -13.34 -17.55
N TYR A 391 -1.80 -13.02 -18.22
CA TYR A 391 -2.04 -11.69 -18.78
C TYR A 391 -3.52 -11.31 -18.71
N ASP A 392 -3.82 -10.03 -18.79
CA ASP A 392 -5.19 -9.52 -18.94
C ASP A 392 -5.23 -8.37 -19.97
N SER A 393 -6.39 -8.18 -20.58
CA SER A 393 -6.61 -7.06 -21.50
C SER A 393 -6.90 -5.79 -20.69
N THR A 394 -6.23 -4.70 -21.05
CA THR A 394 -6.42 -3.40 -20.41
C THR A 394 -6.70 -2.33 -21.46
N PHE A 395 -7.10 -1.15 -21.00
CA PHE A 395 -7.31 -0.01 -21.89
C PHE A 395 -6.81 1.28 -21.26
N ARG A 396 -6.20 2.14 -22.08
CA ARG A 396 -5.92 3.54 -21.72
C ARG A 396 -6.35 4.46 -22.85
N ASN A 397 -5.44 4.76 -23.76
CA ASN A 397 -5.71 5.49 -25.01
C ASN A 397 -5.79 4.54 -26.20
N LYS A 398 -5.26 3.33 -26.03
CA LYS A 398 -5.24 2.21 -26.96
C LYS A 398 -5.40 0.92 -26.16
N PRO A 399 -5.75 -0.21 -26.81
CA PRO A 399 -5.68 -1.52 -26.17
C PRO A 399 -4.28 -1.77 -25.61
N GLY A 400 -4.22 -2.26 -24.38
CA GLY A 400 -2.99 -2.63 -23.69
C GLY A 400 -3.08 -4.04 -23.11
N LEU A 401 -1.97 -4.52 -22.55
CA LEU A 401 -1.88 -5.84 -21.97
C LEU A 401 -1.21 -5.79 -20.61
N ALA A 402 -1.95 -6.10 -19.54
CA ALA A 402 -1.35 -6.37 -18.25
C ALA A 402 -0.58 -7.69 -18.30
N THR A 403 0.66 -7.73 -17.81
CA THR A 403 1.46 -8.97 -17.85
C THR A 403 2.05 -9.30 -16.48
N TRP A 404 1.64 -10.44 -15.93
CA TRP A 404 2.34 -11.02 -14.79
C TRP A 404 3.58 -11.77 -15.29
N ILE A 405 4.76 -11.22 -15.01
CA ILE A 405 6.04 -11.71 -15.51
C ILE A 405 7.00 -12.12 -14.39
N VAL A 406 7.92 -13.01 -14.75
CA VAL A 406 9.13 -13.31 -13.98
C VAL A 406 10.33 -13.22 -14.92
N PHE A 407 11.39 -12.54 -14.50
CA PHE A 407 12.59 -12.38 -15.33
C PHE A 407 13.88 -12.34 -14.52
N LYS A 408 14.96 -12.59 -15.23
CA LYS A 408 16.33 -12.41 -14.79
C LYS A 408 17.03 -11.53 -15.83
N LYS A 409 17.45 -10.33 -15.43
CA LYS A 409 18.02 -9.31 -16.32
C LYS A 409 19.33 -9.78 -16.94
N ALA A 410 20.24 -10.33 -16.14
CA ALA A 410 21.53 -10.85 -16.59
C ALA A 410 21.93 -12.10 -15.80
N LYS A 411 22.90 -12.87 -16.29
CA LYS A 411 23.39 -14.10 -15.64
C LYS A 411 23.70 -13.96 -14.14
N LYS A 412 24.24 -12.81 -13.72
CA LYS A 412 24.57 -12.50 -12.31
C LYS A 412 23.51 -11.70 -11.56
N SER A 413 22.51 -11.15 -12.24
CA SER A 413 21.46 -10.38 -11.57
C SER A 413 20.60 -11.29 -10.70
N GLY A 414 19.88 -10.66 -9.79
CA GLY A 414 18.76 -11.28 -9.11
C GLY A 414 17.58 -11.48 -10.05
N ILE A 415 16.51 -12.02 -9.48
CA ILE A 415 15.26 -12.32 -10.14
C ILE A 415 14.24 -11.27 -9.73
N VAL A 416 13.48 -10.80 -10.72
CA VAL A 416 12.34 -9.91 -10.49
C VAL A 416 11.07 -10.64 -10.88
N VAL A 417 10.10 -10.67 -9.97
CA VAL A 417 8.72 -11.07 -10.28
C VAL A 417 7.86 -9.81 -10.23
N ASN A 418 7.14 -9.52 -11.30
CA ASN A 418 6.24 -8.36 -11.39
C ASN A 418 4.82 -8.84 -11.69
N THR A 419 3.91 -8.65 -10.74
CA THR A 419 2.50 -9.00 -10.91
C THR A 419 1.72 -7.95 -11.68
N ALA A 420 2.25 -6.73 -11.83
CA ALA A 420 1.71 -5.67 -12.68
C ALA A 420 0.25 -5.29 -12.38
N SER A 421 -0.08 -5.09 -11.11
CA SER A 421 -1.42 -4.75 -10.63
C SER A 421 -1.35 -3.90 -9.36
N THR A 422 -2.06 -2.78 -9.35
CA THR A 422 -2.27 -1.96 -8.13
C THR A 422 -3.06 -2.70 -7.05
N ASP A 423 -3.83 -3.72 -7.43
CA ASP A 423 -4.82 -4.37 -6.57
C ASP A 423 -4.36 -5.71 -6.01
N TRP A 424 -3.18 -6.20 -6.38
CA TRP A 424 -2.62 -7.41 -5.81
C TRP A 424 -2.55 -7.34 -4.29
N CYS A 425 -2.12 -6.20 -3.76
CA CYS A 425 -2.00 -5.93 -2.32
C CYS A 425 -3.25 -5.29 -1.70
N SER A 426 -4.25 -4.93 -2.51
CA SER A 426 -5.46 -4.26 -2.02
C SER A 426 -6.41 -5.25 -1.34
N HIS A 427 -7.55 -4.76 -0.84
CA HIS A 427 -8.59 -5.64 -0.29
C HIS A 427 -9.14 -6.62 -1.34
N ARG A 428 -9.06 -6.29 -2.65
CA ARG A 428 -9.48 -7.18 -3.74
C ARG A 428 -8.51 -8.37 -3.84
N GLY A 429 -7.21 -8.11 -3.95
CA GLY A 429 -6.20 -9.17 -4.03
C GLY A 429 -6.03 -9.93 -2.71
N MET A 430 -5.84 -9.23 -1.61
CA MET A 430 -5.71 -9.84 -0.27
C MET A 430 -7.04 -10.38 0.27
N GLY A 431 -8.16 -10.22 -0.44
CA GLY A 431 -9.39 -10.96 -0.19
C GLY A 431 -9.31 -12.43 -0.64
N SER A 432 -8.49 -12.75 -1.64
CA SER A 432 -8.34 -14.09 -2.21
C SER A 432 -7.35 -14.97 -1.43
N ASN A 433 -7.74 -16.22 -1.19
CA ASN A 433 -6.85 -17.22 -0.60
C ASN A 433 -5.78 -17.70 -1.59
N GLU A 434 -6.11 -17.75 -2.88
CA GLU A 434 -5.19 -18.08 -3.97
C GLU A 434 -4.08 -17.04 -4.06
N ILE A 435 -4.42 -15.74 -4.11
CA ILE A 435 -3.43 -14.66 -4.19
C ILE A 435 -2.51 -14.65 -2.96
N LYS A 436 -3.06 -14.86 -1.74
CA LYS A 436 -2.24 -15.01 -0.53
C LYS A 436 -1.26 -16.17 -0.64
N LYS A 437 -1.72 -17.34 -1.10
CA LYS A 437 -0.87 -18.53 -1.30
C LYS A 437 0.22 -18.28 -2.33
N ILE A 438 -0.12 -17.70 -3.49
CA ILE A 438 0.85 -17.33 -4.54
C ILE A 438 1.88 -16.36 -3.96
N THR A 439 1.43 -15.33 -3.24
CA THR A 439 2.32 -14.33 -2.61
C THR A 439 3.31 -14.99 -1.66
N LEU A 440 2.86 -15.90 -0.78
CA LEU A 440 3.76 -16.66 0.08
C LEU A 440 4.71 -17.57 -0.70
N THR A 441 4.25 -18.19 -1.79
CA THR A 441 5.10 -19.01 -2.67
C THR A 441 6.20 -18.14 -3.30
N MET A 442 5.86 -16.99 -3.88
CA MET A 442 6.81 -16.05 -4.48
C MET A 442 7.85 -15.57 -3.46
N VAL A 443 7.41 -15.11 -2.28
CA VAL A 443 8.32 -14.65 -1.21
C VAL A 443 9.27 -15.76 -0.77
N ASN A 444 8.75 -16.97 -0.50
CA ASN A 444 9.60 -18.07 -0.04
C ASN A 444 10.62 -18.50 -1.09
N LYS A 445 10.22 -18.58 -2.35
CA LYS A 445 11.11 -18.99 -3.45
C LYS A 445 12.23 -17.98 -3.66
N LEU A 446 11.89 -16.69 -3.76
CA LEU A 446 12.86 -15.62 -3.95
C LEU A 446 13.79 -15.49 -2.73
N LEU A 447 13.28 -15.64 -1.50
CA LEU A 447 14.12 -15.57 -0.30
C LEU A 447 15.13 -16.73 -0.20
N ARG A 448 14.77 -17.90 -0.71
CA ARG A 448 15.60 -19.12 -0.69
C ARG A 448 16.42 -19.34 -1.96
N ASN A 449 16.30 -18.44 -2.95
CA ASN A 449 16.87 -18.63 -4.29
C ASN A 449 16.46 -19.96 -4.93
N GLU A 450 15.23 -20.41 -4.70
CA GLU A 450 14.67 -21.57 -5.38
C GLU A 450 14.34 -21.23 -6.84
N ASN A 451 14.27 -22.26 -7.71
CA ASN A 451 13.81 -22.07 -9.07
C ASN A 451 12.37 -21.51 -9.09
N VAL A 452 12.19 -20.44 -9.89
CA VAL A 452 10.92 -19.76 -10.16
C VAL A 452 10.50 -19.85 -11.63
N PHE A 453 11.39 -20.31 -12.51
CA PHE A 453 11.11 -20.43 -13.93
C PHE A 453 10.58 -21.82 -14.25
N SER A 454 9.68 -21.92 -15.22
CA SER A 454 9.25 -23.22 -15.74
C SER A 454 10.44 -24.04 -16.26
N SER A 455 10.37 -25.36 -16.06
CA SER A 455 11.21 -26.28 -16.82
C SER A 455 10.78 -26.21 -18.28
N GLU A 456 11.74 -26.20 -19.21
CA GLU A 456 11.43 -26.42 -20.61
C GLU A 456 10.68 -27.76 -20.72
N GLU A 457 9.42 -27.72 -21.18
CA GLU A 457 8.69 -28.94 -21.49
C GLU A 457 9.49 -29.65 -22.61
N LYS A 458 9.98 -30.86 -22.32
CA LYS A 458 10.59 -31.75 -23.32
C LYS A 458 9.52 -32.32 -24.24
#